data_AF-A0A960JRL5-F1
#
_entry.id   AF-A0A960JRL5-F1
#
_cell.length_a   1.000
_cell.length_b   1.000
_cell.length_c   1.000
_cell.angle_alpha   90.00
_cell.angle_beta   90.00
_cell.angle_gamma   90.00
#
_symmetry.space_group_name_H-M   'P 1'
#
loop_
_entity.id
_entity.type
_entity.pdbx_description
1 polymer ?
#
loop_
_entity_poly.entity_id
_entity_poly.type
_entity_poly.pdbx_seq_one_letter_code
_entity_poly.pdbx_strand_id
1 'polypeptide(L)'
;MTAMYTGEIMSATPTAPRRTAHHLRAGATTRRTFLGGTALIGAGALAACGGDDAGSPAAEASTTLPPVPELSGDPFALGVASGDPDATSVILWTRVVVDPNEPDGGVGDEPVPVTWEVATDEAFGAVIASGTEVATAEFAHAVHATADRLEPDGTYWYRFRIGEAVSPVGRTRTMPAEGEQPSSGRFRFAMATCQDFQAGRYAAWGDAAALEDLDAIVFLGDYVYELPNLFTGPDGDTSRQYTSDVPTDLAGFRARYSQVKGDEQLQAAHATAPFFATWDDHEVVNNYTKNVDPELRQAAYQAWWEHLPVRLPAPRNGELAVYRTLDVGALIQLFILDTRQYTDEPPCPGDDGLGTVADCDARTGEERTLLGEAQKTWL
;
A
#
# COMPACT_ATOMS: atom_id res chain seq x y z
N MET A 1 12.86 9.05 14.16
CA MET A 1 11.80 9.81 14.86
C MET A 1 10.64 9.98 13.89
N THR A 2 9.52 9.29 14.12
CA THR A 2 8.32 9.39 13.26
C THR A 2 7.59 10.70 13.48
N ALA A 3 7.27 11.42 12.41
CA ALA A 3 6.35 12.55 12.47
C ALA A 3 4.91 12.03 12.28
N MET A 4 4.03 12.26 13.27
CA MET A 4 2.65 11.78 13.22
C MET A 4 1.66 12.80 13.77
N TYR A 5 0.52 12.92 13.09
CA TYR A 5 -0.58 13.82 13.43
C TYR A 5 -1.91 13.07 13.33
N THR A 6 -2.86 13.35 14.21
CA THR A 6 -4.24 12.83 14.09
C THR A 6 -5.18 13.92 13.61
N GLY A 7 -6.01 13.61 12.62
CA GLY A 7 -7.03 14.50 12.07
C GLY A 7 -8.44 13.91 12.20
N GLU A 8 -9.44 14.79 12.33
CA GLU A 8 -10.85 14.43 12.28
C GLU A 8 -11.59 15.47 11.46
N ILE A 9 -12.43 15.02 10.53
CA ILE A 9 -13.27 15.87 9.70
C ILE A 9 -14.72 15.46 9.93
N MET A 10 -15.57 16.43 10.28
CA MET A 10 -16.97 16.21 10.59
C MET A 10 -17.86 16.59 9.41
N SER A 11 -18.95 15.84 9.21
CA SER A 11 -20.04 16.26 8.33
C SER A 11 -20.63 17.56 8.87
N ALA A 12 -20.71 18.59 8.02
CA ALA A 12 -21.51 19.76 8.34
C ALA A 12 -22.97 19.34 8.50
N THR A 13 -23.65 19.78 9.57
CA THR A 13 -25.12 19.67 9.62
C THR A 13 -25.65 20.49 8.45
N PRO A 14 -26.51 19.96 7.56
CA PRO A 14 -26.99 20.76 6.44
C PRO A 14 -27.81 21.94 7.00
N THR A 15 -27.27 23.16 6.95
CA THR A 15 -28.11 24.35 6.93
C THR A 15 -28.96 24.25 5.66
N ALA A 16 -30.26 24.02 5.86
CA ALA A 16 -31.22 23.74 4.80
C ALA A 16 -31.02 24.70 3.60
N PRO A 17 -30.70 24.19 2.39
CA PRO A 17 -30.68 25.03 1.22
C PRO A 17 -32.12 25.46 0.88
N ARG A 18 -32.31 26.75 0.62
CA ARG A 18 -33.56 27.27 0.04
C ARG A 18 -33.78 26.57 -1.31
N ARG A 19 -34.76 25.65 -1.33
CA ARG A 19 -35.19 24.92 -2.54
C ARG A 19 -35.71 25.90 -3.59
N THR A 20 -35.10 25.93 -4.76
CA THR A 20 -35.79 26.20 -6.03
C THR A 20 -35.99 24.87 -6.73
N ALA A 21 -37.26 24.49 -6.91
CA ALA A 21 -37.65 23.24 -7.52
C ALA A 21 -37.53 23.34 -9.05
N HIS A 22 -36.82 22.39 -9.65
CA HIS A 22 -37.09 21.98 -11.03
C HIS A 22 -37.45 20.49 -11.04
N HIS A 23 -38.71 20.24 -11.38
CA HIS A 23 -39.26 18.91 -11.61
C HIS A 23 -38.79 18.37 -12.95
N LEU A 24 -38.17 17.20 -12.95
CA LEU A 24 -38.27 16.24 -14.06
C LEU A 24 -38.49 14.84 -13.48
N ARG A 25 -39.52 14.17 -14.00
CA ARG A 25 -39.97 12.82 -13.65
C ARG A 25 -39.58 11.81 -14.73
N ALA A 26 -39.57 10.55 -14.29
CA ALA A 26 -39.64 9.27 -15.02
C ALA A 26 -38.27 8.64 -15.30
N GLY A 27 -38.06 7.34 -15.05
CA GLY A 27 -38.97 6.28 -14.63
C GLY A 27 -38.20 5.05 -14.13
N ALA A 28 -38.87 4.24 -13.31
CA ALA A 28 -38.34 3.00 -12.75
C ALA A 28 -38.40 1.86 -13.78
N THR A 29 -37.42 0.96 -13.75
CA THR A 29 -37.60 -0.41 -14.22
C THR A 29 -36.71 -1.36 -13.41
N THR A 30 -37.35 -2.26 -12.67
CA THR A 30 -36.74 -3.41 -12.00
C THR A 30 -36.66 -4.62 -12.95
N ARG A 31 -35.55 -5.38 -12.92
CA ARG A 31 -35.49 -6.83 -12.59
C ARG A 31 -34.22 -7.54 -13.12
N ARG A 32 -33.79 -8.49 -12.27
CA ARG A 32 -33.10 -9.79 -12.49
C ARG A 32 -31.58 -9.87 -12.34
N THR A 33 -31.23 -10.45 -11.20
CA THR A 33 -30.22 -11.47 -10.90
C THR A 33 -29.66 -12.22 -12.11
N PHE A 34 -28.33 -12.30 -12.18
CA PHE A 34 -27.62 -13.38 -12.85
C PHE A 34 -26.36 -13.73 -12.03
N LEU A 35 -26.22 -15.03 -11.75
CA LEU A 35 -25.04 -15.66 -11.15
C LEU A 35 -23.96 -15.84 -12.23
N GLY A 36 -22.69 -15.65 -11.86
CA GLY A 36 -21.56 -16.07 -12.67
C GLY A 36 -20.26 -15.56 -12.09
N GLY A 37 -19.69 -16.32 -11.15
CA GLY A 37 -18.33 -16.08 -10.68
C GLY A 37 -17.31 -16.51 -11.74
N THR A 38 -16.29 -15.67 -11.94
CA THR A 38 -15.03 -16.04 -12.58
C THR A 38 -13.93 -15.21 -11.90
N ALA A 39 -13.06 -15.88 -11.15
CA ALA A 39 -11.77 -15.35 -10.75
C ALA A 39 -10.91 -15.21 -12.01
N LEU A 40 -10.45 -14.00 -12.31
CA LEU A 40 -9.47 -13.76 -13.37
C LEU A 40 -8.08 -13.91 -12.78
N ILE A 41 -7.44 -15.04 -13.05
CA ILE A 41 -5.99 -15.20 -12.91
C ILE A 41 -5.37 -14.45 -14.09
N GLY A 42 -4.77 -13.29 -13.82
CA GLY A 42 -4.06 -12.48 -14.81
C GLY A 42 -2.69 -13.05 -15.12
N ALA A 43 -2.59 -13.99 -16.07
CA ALA A 43 -1.31 -14.36 -16.68
C ALA A 43 -1.21 -13.66 -18.05
N GLY A 44 -0.42 -12.59 -18.10
CA GLY A 44 -0.08 -11.91 -19.34
C GLY A 44 0.94 -12.71 -20.15
N ALA A 45 0.56 -13.18 -21.33
CA ALA A 45 1.50 -13.58 -22.37
C ALA A 45 1.02 -13.02 -23.73
N LEU A 46 1.66 -11.92 -24.15
CA LEU A 46 1.60 -11.44 -25.53
C LEU A 46 2.49 -12.34 -26.37
N ALA A 47 1.89 -13.16 -27.25
CA ALA A 47 2.60 -13.83 -28.32
C ALA A 47 2.15 -13.23 -29.66
N ALA A 48 3.02 -12.40 -30.24
CA ALA A 48 2.94 -11.99 -31.63
C ALA A 48 3.65 -13.04 -32.50
N CYS A 49 2.96 -13.51 -33.55
CA CYS A 49 3.42 -13.68 -34.94
C CYS A 49 2.64 -14.80 -35.64
N GLY A 50 2.20 -14.52 -36.87
CA GLY A 50 1.44 -15.45 -37.70
C GLY A 50 2.27 -16.60 -38.29
N GLY A 51 1.54 -17.60 -38.76
CA GLY A 51 2.06 -18.75 -39.52
C GLY A 51 1.14 -19.96 -39.32
N ASP A 52 0.53 -20.41 -40.41
CA ASP A 52 -0.39 -21.55 -40.46
C ASP A 52 0.26 -22.90 -40.08
N ASP A 53 -0.61 -23.81 -39.65
CA ASP A 53 -0.52 -25.27 -39.62
C ASP A 53 0.06 -26.04 -38.41
N ALA A 54 -0.72 -27.10 -38.11
CA ALA A 54 -0.50 -28.26 -37.24
C ALA A 54 -0.77 -28.07 -35.73
N GLY A 55 -1.96 -28.53 -35.32
CA GLY A 55 -2.45 -28.57 -33.95
C GLY A 55 -1.50 -29.26 -32.97
N SER A 56 -0.99 -28.47 -32.03
CA SER A 56 -0.60 -28.94 -30.70
C SER A 56 -1.84 -29.02 -29.82
N PRO A 57 -2.01 -30.06 -29.00
CA PRO A 57 -3.04 -30.03 -27.98
C PRO A 57 -2.74 -28.85 -27.06
N ALA A 58 -3.68 -27.92 -26.94
CA ALA A 58 -3.64 -26.92 -25.88
C ALA A 58 -3.51 -27.69 -24.57
N ALA A 59 -2.37 -27.56 -23.90
CA ALA A 59 -2.21 -28.08 -22.55
C ALA A 59 -3.30 -27.41 -21.70
N GLU A 60 -4.26 -28.19 -21.21
CA GLU A 60 -5.18 -27.74 -20.19
C GLU A 60 -4.31 -27.26 -19.03
N ALA A 61 -4.28 -25.94 -18.79
CA ALA A 61 -3.60 -25.38 -17.65
C ALA A 61 -4.21 -26.00 -16.40
N SER A 62 -3.44 -26.82 -15.69
CA SER A 62 -3.86 -27.43 -14.44
C SER A 62 -4.25 -26.32 -13.47
N THR A 63 -5.53 -26.27 -13.10
CA THR A 63 -6.09 -25.30 -12.14
C THR A 63 -5.86 -25.69 -10.68
N THR A 64 -5.01 -26.68 -10.45
CA THR A 64 -4.65 -27.15 -9.10
C THR A 64 -3.67 -26.18 -8.47
N LEU A 65 -4.04 -25.61 -7.32
CA LEU A 65 -3.14 -24.84 -6.47
C LEU A 65 -1.86 -25.66 -6.17
N PRO A 66 -0.70 -25.01 -6.04
CA PRO A 66 0.51 -25.67 -5.58
C PRO A 66 0.28 -26.29 -4.18
N PRO A 67 1.02 -27.35 -3.81
CA PRO A 67 0.98 -27.86 -2.44
C PRO A 67 1.48 -26.81 -1.46
N VAL A 68 0.95 -26.83 -0.23
CA VAL A 68 1.48 -25.99 0.86
C VAL A 68 2.89 -26.51 1.21
N PRO A 69 3.95 -25.67 1.14
CA PRO A 69 5.29 -26.10 1.52
C PRO A 69 5.44 -26.24 3.04
N GLU A 70 6.41 -27.05 3.48
CA GLU A 70 6.84 -27.07 4.87
C GLU A 70 7.70 -25.82 5.15
N LEU A 71 7.24 -24.98 6.08
CA LEU A 71 7.91 -23.74 6.46
C LEU A 71 8.65 -23.94 7.79
N SER A 72 9.84 -23.34 7.91
CA SER A 72 10.75 -23.55 9.06
C SER A 72 10.38 -22.76 10.32
N GLY A 73 9.43 -21.82 10.22
CA GLY A 73 9.02 -20.92 11.31
C GLY A 73 7.63 -20.32 11.08
N ASP A 74 7.28 -19.31 11.89
CA ASP A 74 6.06 -18.52 11.68
C ASP A 74 6.18 -17.71 10.38
N PRO A 75 5.32 -17.96 9.37
CA PRO A 75 5.45 -17.31 8.07
C PRO A 75 4.92 -15.88 8.03
N PHE A 76 4.36 -15.37 9.13
CA PHE A 76 3.79 -14.02 9.19
C PHE A 76 4.67 -13.07 10.01
N ALA A 77 5.99 -13.22 9.94
CA ALA A 77 6.95 -12.43 10.72
C ALA A 77 6.89 -10.91 10.47
N LEU A 78 6.33 -10.47 9.32
CA LEU A 78 6.10 -9.06 8.99
C LEU A 78 4.65 -8.58 9.24
N GLY A 79 3.84 -9.43 9.88
CA GLY A 79 2.45 -9.15 10.20
C GLY A 79 1.53 -9.09 8.98
N VAL A 80 0.48 -8.30 9.13
CA VAL A 80 -0.57 -8.10 8.14
C VAL A 80 -0.84 -6.61 7.98
N ALA A 81 -1.38 -6.22 6.83
CA ALA A 81 -1.82 -4.85 6.58
C ALA A 81 -3.05 -4.84 5.67
N SER A 82 -3.79 -3.74 5.68
CA SER A 82 -4.80 -3.46 4.67
C SER A 82 -4.63 -2.05 4.13
N GLY A 83 -5.20 -1.77 2.96
CA GLY A 83 -5.05 -0.45 2.35
C GLY A 83 -5.83 -0.27 1.07
N ASP A 84 -5.74 0.94 0.51
CA ASP A 84 -6.49 1.39 -0.67
C ASP A 84 -7.96 0.95 -0.69
N PRO A 85 -8.74 1.28 0.36
CA PRO A 85 -10.15 0.93 0.45
C PRO A 85 -10.98 1.76 -0.52
N ASP A 86 -11.99 1.13 -1.11
CA ASP A 86 -13.10 1.79 -1.78
C ASP A 86 -14.43 1.43 -1.08
N ALA A 87 -15.55 1.82 -1.68
CA ALA A 87 -16.87 1.59 -1.08
C ALA A 87 -17.26 0.11 -0.93
N THR A 88 -16.62 -0.81 -1.65
CA THR A 88 -17.03 -2.22 -1.69
C THR A 88 -15.87 -3.20 -1.59
N SER A 89 -14.64 -2.69 -1.51
CA SER A 89 -13.46 -3.54 -1.47
C SER A 89 -12.28 -2.88 -0.77
N VAL A 90 -11.33 -3.70 -0.34
CA VAL A 90 -10.07 -3.26 0.28
C VAL A 90 -8.96 -4.22 -0.07
N ILE A 91 -7.72 -3.74 -0.17
CA ILE A 91 -6.54 -4.59 -0.32
C ILE A 91 -6.19 -5.17 1.04
N LEU A 92 -5.97 -6.48 1.08
CA LEU A 92 -5.38 -7.20 2.19
C LEU A 92 -3.97 -7.59 1.78
N TRP A 93 -3.02 -7.35 2.68
CA TRP A 93 -1.61 -7.58 2.44
C TRP A 93 -0.98 -8.43 3.55
N THR A 94 -0.09 -9.33 3.14
CA THR A 94 0.93 -9.94 3.99
C THR A 94 2.12 -10.31 3.10
N ARG A 95 3.25 -10.71 3.70
CA ARG A 95 4.39 -11.29 2.99
C ARG A 95 4.81 -12.55 3.73
N VAL A 96 4.96 -13.66 3.00
CA VAL A 96 5.43 -14.91 3.59
C VAL A 96 6.91 -14.76 3.92
N VAL A 97 7.24 -14.72 5.20
CA VAL A 97 8.61 -14.54 5.70
C VAL A 97 8.78 -15.40 6.95
N VAL A 98 9.74 -16.31 6.91
CA VAL A 98 10.14 -17.15 8.06
C VAL A 98 11.44 -16.68 8.71
N ASP A 99 12.30 -15.98 7.96
CA ASP A 99 13.46 -15.26 8.48
C ASP A 99 13.53 -13.84 7.90
N PRO A 100 13.17 -12.79 8.67
CA PRO A 100 13.19 -11.42 8.19
C PRO A 100 14.60 -10.85 7.97
N ASN A 101 15.66 -11.57 8.35
CA ASN A 101 17.04 -11.17 8.08
C ASN A 101 17.51 -11.56 6.67
N GLU A 102 16.81 -12.50 6.03
CA GLU A 102 17.09 -12.91 4.66
C GLU A 102 16.30 -12.03 3.67
N PRO A 103 16.92 -11.49 2.60
CA PRO A 103 16.23 -10.65 1.64
C PRO A 103 15.01 -11.31 0.98
N ASP A 104 15.06 -12.62 0.76
CA ASP A 104 13.97 -13.43 0.20
C ASP A 104 12.97 -13.92 1.27
N GLY A 105 13.22 -13.62 2.55
CA GLY A 105 12.40 -14.03 3.68
C GLY A 105 12.61 -15.47 4.13
N GLY A 106 13.59 -16.19 3.57
CA GLY A 106 13.93 -17.57 3.95
C GLY A 106 12.96 -18.64 3.45
N VAL A 107 12.11 -18.31 2.46
CA VAL A 107 11.05 -19.21 1.95
C VAL A 107 11.54 -20.09 0.79
N GLY A 108 12.61 -19.69 0.09
CA GLY A 108 13.08 -20.34 -1.13
C GLY A 108 12.21 -20.02 -2.36
N ASP A 109 12.43 -20.70 -3.48
CA ASP A 109 11.83 -20.31 -4.77
C ASP A 109 10.39 -20.84 -5.02
N GLU A 110 9.90 -21.74 -4.17
CA GLU A 110 8.62 -22.42 -4.40
C GLU A 110 7.41 -21.47 -4.19
N PRO A 111 6.36 -21.57 -5.03
CA PRO A 111 5.15 -20.79 -4.86
C PRO A 111 4.34 -21.25 -3.63
N VAL A 112 3.84 -20.30 -2.85
CA VAL A 112 3.10 -20.57 -1.61
C VAL A 112 1.63 -20.18 -1.79
N PRO A 113 0.67 -21.12 -1.68
CA PRO A 113 -0.75 -20.76 -1.66
C PRO A 113 -1.12 -20.16 -0.30
N VAL A 114 -1.66 -18.94 -0.31
CA VAL A 114 -2.05 -18.19 0.89
C VAL A 114 -3.56 -17.90 0.84
N THR A 115 -4.30 -18.52 1.75
CA THR A 115 -5.73 -18.27 1.90
C THR A 115 -5.95 -17.01 2.72
N TRP A 116 -6.86 -16.14 2.30
CA TRP A 116 -7.31 -14.98 3.07
C TRP A 116 -8.79 -15.12 3.43
N GLU A 117 -9.17 -14.61 4.59
CA GLU A 117 -10.53 -14.65 5.11
C GLU A 117 -10.93 -13.27 5.65
N VAL A 118 -12.19 -12.89 5.47
CA VAL A 118 -12.79 -11.67 6.01
C VAL A 118 -14.05 -12.04 6.80
N ALA A 119 -14.22 -11.41 7.96
CA ALA A 119 -15.35 -11.60 8.87
C ALA A 119 -15.87 -10.24 9.38
N THR A 120 -17.07 -10.28 9.99
CA THR A 120 -17.71 -9.13 10.64
C THR A 120 -17.37 -9.00 12.12
N ASP A 121 -16.54 -9.90 12.65
CA ASP A 121 -16.11 -9.94 14.04
C ASP A 121 -14.70 -10.54 14.15
N GLU A 122 -13.96 -10.12 15.19
CA GLU A 122 -12.58 -10.52 15.44
C GLU A 122 -12.41 -12.03 15.70
N ALA A 123 -13.46 -12.69 16.22
CA ALA A 123 -13.43 -14.11 16.51
C ALA A 123 -13.65 -14.99 15.26
N PHE A 124 -13.91 -14.38 14.10
CA PHE A 124 -14.27 -15.07 12.86
C PHE A 124 -15.47 -16.02 13.06
N GLY A 125 -16.49 -15.55 13.77
CA GLY A 125 -17.73 -16.31 13.99
C GLY A 125 -18.42 -16.70 12.68
N ALA A 126 -18.33 -15.84 11.66
CA ALA A 126 -18.70 -16.16 10.28
C ALA A 126 -17.74 -15.49 9.29
N VAL A 127 -17.10 -16.30 8.44
CA VAL A 127 -16.34 -15.82 7.28
C VAL A 127 -17.34 -15.41 6.19
N ILE A 128 -17.29 -14.14 5.78
CA ILE A 128 -18.19 -13.55 4.78
C ILE A 128 -17.56 -13.44 3.39
N ALA A 129 -16.23 -13.40 3.32
CA ALA A 129 -15.47 -13.45 2.08
C ALA A 129 -14.16 -14.21 2.31
N SER A 130 -13.70 -14.92 1.29
CA SER A 130 -12.41 -15.61 1.32
C SER A 130 -11.91 -15.84 -0.10
N GLY A 131 -10.61 -16.07 -0.22
CA GLY A 131 -9.94 -16.38 -1.47
C GLY A 131 -8.58 -16.99 -1.22
N THR A 132 -7.84 -17.26 -2.29
CA THR A 132 -6.46 -17.77 -2.19
C THR A 132 -5.62 -17.11 -3.26
N GLU A 133 -4.52 -16.50 -2.82
CA GLU A 133 -3.48 -15.97 -3.69
C GLU A 133 -2.30 -16.95 -3.73
N VAL A 134 -1.53 -16.92 -4.81
CA VAL A 134 -0.27 -17.68 -4.89
C VAL A 134 0.87 -16.68 -4.78
N ALA A 135 1.55 -16.70 -3.65
CA ALA A 135 2.71 -15.86 -3.38
C ALA A 135 3.95 -16.47 -4.06
N THR A 136 4.67 -15.69 -4.86
CA THR A 136 5.81 -16.16 -5.66
C THR A 136 7.11 -15.46 -5.28
N ALA A 137 8.25 -16.15 -5.48
CA ALA A 137 9.58 -15.61 -5.20
C ALA A 137 9.92 -14.35 -6.01
N GLU A 138 9.36 -14.21 -7.22
CA GLU A 138 9.50 -13.00 -8.05
C GLU A 138 9.13 -11.73 -7.26
N PHE A 139 8.08 -11.81 -6.44
CA PHE A 139 7.56 -10.73 -5.61
C PHE A 139 7.85 -10.92 -4.13
N ALA A 140 8.93 -11.63 -3.80
CA ALA A 140 9.36 -11.89 -2.42
C ALA A 140 8.25 -12.56 -1.57
N HIS A 141 7.37 -13.32 -2.20
CA HIS A 141 6.17 -13.92 -1.61
C HIS A 141 5.25 -12.90 -0.91
N ALA A 142 5.20 -11.68 -1.43
CA ALA A 142 4.17 -10.71 -1.08
C ALA A 142 2.81 -11.17 -1.61
N VAL A 143 1.76 -10.84 -0.86
CA VAL A 143 0.36 -11.12 -1.19
C VAL A 143 -0.38 -9.79 -1.21
N HIS A 144 -1.06 -9.51 -2.31
CA HIS A 144 -2.01 -8.40 -2.46
C HIS A 144 -3.37 -8.96 -2.87
N ALA A 145 -4.20 -9.27 -1.90
CA ALA A 145 -5.54 -9.81 -2.11
C ALA A 145 -6.56 -8.68 -2.20
N THR A 146 -7.44 -8.70 -3.21
CA THR A 146 -8.59 -7.78 -3.26
C THR A 146 -9.80 -8.44 -2.60
N ALA A 147 -10.13 -8.03 -1.38
CA ALA A 147 -11.36 -8.45 -0.73
C ALA A 147 -12.52 -7.59 -1.24
N ASP A 148 -13.31 -8.12 -2.17
CA ASP A 148 -14.40 -7.42 -2.85
C ASP A 148 -15.80 -7.78 -2.33
N ARG A 149 -16.81 -7.07 -2.87
CA ARG A 149 -18.24 -7.28 -2.57
C ARG A 149 -18.57 -7.17 -1.08
N LEU A 150 -17.84 -6.31 -0.39
CA LEU A 150 -18.13 -5.88 0.96
C LEU A 150 -19.20 -4.78 0.94
N GLU A 151 -19.91 -4.62 2.05
CA GLU A 151 -20.87 -3.53 2.20
C GLU A 151 -20.10 -2.20 2.40
N PRO A 152 -20.61 -1.07 1.88
CA PRO A 152 -20.04 0.25 2.15
C PRO A 152 -20.06 0.62 3.62
N ASP A 153 -19.11 1.47 4.00
CA ASP A 153 -18.98 2.02 5.36
C ASP A 153 -18.86 0.94 6.47
N GLY A 154 -18.39 -0.25 6.11
CA GLY A 154 -18.32 -1.43 6.95
C GLY A 154 -16.97 -1.59 7.64
N THR A 155 -16.96 -2.04 8.90
CA THR A 155 -15.76 -2.49 9.61
C THR A 155 -15.65 -4.01 9.53
N TYR A 156 -14.47 -4.50 9.21
CA TYR A 156 -14.21 -5.93 8.98
C TYR A 156 -12.92 -6.37 9.67
N TRP A 157 -12.84 -7.66 9.95
CA TRP A 157 -11.64 -8.33 10.42
C TRP A 157 -11.15 -9.29 9.36
N TYR A 158 -9.84 -9.40 9.19
CA TYR A 158 -9.22 -10.26 8.19
C TYR A 158 -8.01 -11.00 8.74
N ARG A 159 -7.72 -12.16 8.15
CA ARG A 159 -6.53 -12.96 8.47
C ARG A 159 -6.09 -13.77 7.26
N PHE A 160 -4.84 -14.21 7.29
CA PHE A 160 -4.25 -15.11 6.30
C PHE A 160 -3.97 -16.48 6.92
N ARG A 161 -3.94 -17.50 6.06
CA ARG A 161 -3.67 -18.88 6.42
C ARG A 161 -2.76 -19.55 5.39
N ILE A 162 -1.77 -20.30 5.89
CA ILE A 162 -0.90 -21.18 5.09
C ILE A 162 -0.90 -22.54 5.77
N GLY A 163 -1.69 -23.48 5.24
CA GLY A 163 -1.98 -24.73 5.93
C GLY A 163 -2.60 -24.49 7.31
N GLU A 164 -1.89 -24.90 8.36
CA GLU A 164 -2.31 -24.70 9.76
C GLU A 164 -1.88 -23.36 10.35
N ALA A 165 -0.87 -22.69 9.76
CA ALA A 165 -0.41 -21.38 10.23
C ALA A 165 -1.47 -20.32 9.98
N VAL A 166 -1.65 -19.42 10.96
CA VAL A 166 -2.63 -18.34 10.93
C VAL A 166 -1.93 -17.04 11.29
N SER A 167 -2.14 -15.99 10.48
CA SER A 167 -1.57 -14.68 10.75
C SER A 167 -2.20 -14.03 11.99
N PRO A 168 -1.59 -12.94 12.51
CA PRO A 168 -2.33 -11.98 13.32
C PRO A 168 -3.61 -11.54 12.62
N VAL A 169 -4.64 -11.22 13.41
CA VAL A 169 -5.89 -10.65 12.91
C VAL A 169 -5.70 -9.15 12.67
N GLY A 170 -6.05 -8.69 11.47
CA GLY A 170 -6.14 -7.28 11.16
C GLY A 170 -7.58 -6.79 11.13
N ARG A 171 -7.78 -5.50 11.37
CA ARG A 171 -9.03 -4.78 11.19
C ARG A 171 -8.90 -3.83 10.00
N THR A 172 -9.97 -3.70 9.23
CA THR A 172 -10.03 -2.85 8.04
C THR A 172 -11.41 -2.20 7.91
N ARG A 173 -11.56 -1.28 6.95
CA ARG A 173 -12.80 -0.56 6.69
C ARG A 173 -12.99 -0.29 5.19
N THR A 174 -14.23 -0.42 4.69
CA THR A 174 -14.65 0.11 3.38
C THR A 174 -15.12 1.55 3.51
N MET A 175 -14.94 2.34 2.46
CA MET A 175 -15.40 3.73 2.45
C MET A 175 -16.94 3.80 2.31
N PRO A 176 -17.57 4.94 2.67
CA PRO A 176 -18.98 5.15 2.34
C PRO A 176 -19.21 5.11 0.82
N ALA A 177 -20.43 4.77 0.41
CA ALA A 177 -20.79 4.80 -1.00
C ALA A 177 -20.69 6.22 -1.58
N GLU A 178 -20.45 6.31 -2.89
CA GLU A 178 -20.37 7.59 -3.60
C GLU A 178 -21.62 8.44 -3.32
N GLY A 179 -21.42 9.69 -2.91
CA GLY A 179 -22.51 10.61 -2.58
C GLY A 179 -23.12 10.45 -1.18
N GLU A 180 -22.74 9.43 -0.42
CA GLU A 180 -23.23 9.20 0.95
C GLU A 180 -22.31 9.82 2.02
N GLN A 181 -22.87 10.24 3.14
CA GLN A 181 -22.08 10.65 4.30
C GLN A 181 -21.68 9.41 5.12
N PRO A 182 -20.51 9.40 5.78
CA PRO A 182 -20.18 8.35 6.74
C PRO A 182 -21.29 8.22 7.80
N SER A 183 -21.67 7.00 8.16
CA SER A 183 -22.71 6.73 9.16
C SER A 183 -22.34 7.28 10.54
N SER A 184 -21.04 7.38 10.83
CA SER A 184 -20.48 7.99 12.04
C SER A 184 -20.61 9.52 12.06
N GLY A 185 -20.94 10.15 10.92
CA GLY A 185 -20.92 11.59 10.73
C GLY A 185 -19.53 12.22 10.68
N ARG A 186 -18.45 11.41 10.66
CA ARG A 186 -17.06 11.89 10.65
C ARG A 186 -16.15 10.95 9.85
N PHE A 187 -14.96 11.44 9.54
CA PHE A 187 -13.82 10.65 9.09
C PHE A 187 -12.61 10.99 9.96
N ARG A 188 -12.06 9.99 10.65
CA ARG A 188 -10.92 10.12 11.55
C ARG A 188 -9.72 9.37 10.99
N PHE A 189 -8.61 10.05 10.83
CA PHE A 189 -7.39 9.45 10.27
C PHE A 189 -6.15 9.87 11.04
N ALA A 190 -5.12 9.03 10.98
CA ALA A 190 -3.76 9.43 11.35
C ALA A 190 -2.99 9.75 10.07
N MET A 191 -2.10 10.72 10.14
CA MET A 191 -1.14 11.08 9.10
C MET A 191 0.26 10.88 9.65
N ALA A 192 1.13 10.18 8.92
CA ALA A 192 2.50 9.95 9.33
C ALA A 192 3.49 10.06 8.16
N THR A 193 4.75 10.37 8.49
CA THR A 193 5.89 10.43 7.56
C THR A 193 7.20 10.29 8.35
N CYS A 194 8.31 10.14 7.63
CA CYS A 194 9.69 10.20 8.15
C CYS A 194 9.92 9.28 9.35
N GLN A 195 9.95 7.96 9.12
CA GLN A 195 10.15 6.99 10.19
C GLN A 195 11.55 6.37 10.17
N ASP A 196 12.61 7.18 10.28
CA ASP A 196 13.96 6.60 10.36
C ASP A 196 14.06 5.66 11.59
N PHE A 197 14.37 4.39 11.28
CA PHE A 197 14.48 3.27 12.21
C PHE A 197 15.52 3.51 13.29
N GLN A 198 16.63 4.17 12.93
CA GLN A 198 17.75 4.44 13.83
C GLN A 198 17.42 5.55 14.83
N ALA A 199 16.63 6.52 14.39
CA ALA A 199 16.39 7.77 15.12
C ALA A 199 15.36 7.65 16.26
N GLY A 200 15.17 6.45 16.81
CA GLY A 200 14.33 6.19 17.98
C GLY A 200 13.29 5.11 17.77
N ARG A 201 12.63 4.71 18.86
CA ARG A 201 11.57 3.69 18.86
C ARG A 201 10.28 4.21 18.24
N TYR A 202 9.48 3.30 17.70
CA TYR A 202 8.19 3.59 17.08
C TYR A 202 7.04 3.76 18.09
N ALA A 203 7.27 4.53 19.15
CA ALA A 203 6.24 4.80 20.17
C ALA A 203 4.99 5.47 19.59
N ALA A 204 5.15 6.36 18.60
CA ALA A 204 4.02 6.99 17.91
C ALA A 204 3.13 5.96 17.17
N TRP A 205 3.71 4.89 16.62
CA TRP A 205 2.94 3.80 16.04
C TRP A 205 2.19 2.98 17.10
N GLY A 206 2.79 2.80 18.29
CA GLY A 206 2.10 2.21 19.43
C GLY A 206 0.91 3.04 19.89
N ASP A 207 1.07 4.38 19.95
CA ASP A 207 -0.04 5.30 20.26
C ASP A 207 -1.14 5.24 19.19
N ALA A 208 -0.77 5.18 17.90
CA ALA A 208 -1.73 5.02 16.80
C ALA A 208 -2.48 3.68 16.86
N ALA A 209 -1.78 2.58 17.19
CA ALA A 209 -2.37 1.26 17.34
C ALA A 209 -3.35 1.19 18.52
N ALA A 210 -3.17 2.02 19.54
CA ALA A 210 -4.09 2.14 20.67
C ALA A 210 -5.35 2.96 20.36
N LEU A 211 -5.44 3.62 19.19
CA LEU A 211 -6.65 4.34 18.77
C LEU A 211 -7.69 3.38 18.22
N GLU A 212 -8.77 3.18 18.97
CA GLU A 212 -9.83 2.24 18.61
C GLU A 212 -10.71 2.70 17.42
N ASP A 213 -10.66 3.98 17.02
CA ASP A 213 -11.62 4.59 16.08
C ASP A 213 -10.98 5.28 14.86
N LEU A 214 -9.79 4.83 14.41
CA LEU A 214 -9.23 5.27 13.13
C LEU A 214 -9.97 4.64 11.94
N ASP A 215 -10.42 5.47 11.01
CA ASP A 215 -11.01 5.05 9.73
C ASP A 215 -9.95 4.77 8.66
N ALA A 216 -8.79 5.44 8.74
CA ALA A 216 -7.64 5.23 7.86
C ALA A 216 -6.33 5.75 8.47
N ILE A 217 -5.20 5.31 7.91
CA ILE A 217 -3.87 5.88 8.15
C ILE A 217 -3.31 6.37 6.81
N VAL A 218 -2.93 7.64 6.74
CA VAL A 218 -2.31 8.25 5.56
C VAL A 218 -0.80 8.35 5.79
N PHE A 219 0.00 7.72 4.93
CA PHE A 219 1.45 7.73 5.05
C PHE A 219 2.08 8.50 3.88
N LEU A 220 2.89 9.52 4.17
CA LEU A 220 3.31 10.54 3.20
C LEU A 220 4.78 10.43 2.74
N GLY A 221 5.38 9.26 2.87
CA GLY A 221 6.76 9.01 2.42
C GLY A 221 7.77 8.85 3.56
N ASP A 222 8.99 8.49 3.18
CA ASP A 222 10.07 8.11 4.09
C ASP A 222 9.69 6.95 5.02
N TYR A 223 9.04 5.93 4.45
CA TYR A 223 8.70 4.68 5.12
C TYR A 223 9.96 3.89 5.47
N VAL A 224 10.96 3.94 4.60
CA VAL A 224 12.32 3.46 4.84
C VAL A 224 13.31 4.56 4.53
N TYR A 225 14.54 4.38 4.98
CA TYR A 225 15.68 5.21 4.60
C TYR A 225 16.80 4.34 4.03
N GLU A 226 17.34 4.74 2.89
CA GLU A 226 18.52 4.20 2.21
C GLU A 226 19.84 4.76 2.76
N LEU A 227 19.89 4.96 4.07
CA LEU A 227 21.06 5.54 4.73
C LEU A 227 21.94 4.46 5.38
N PRO A 228 23.26 4.72 5.51
CA PRO A 228 24.08 3.97 6.44
C PRO A 228 23.67 4.32 7.87
N ASN A 229 24.34 3.68 8.82
CA ASN A 229 24.14 3.95 10.23
C ASN A 229 24.72 5.33 10.64
N LEU A 230 23.91 6.39 10.50
CA LEU A 230 24.27 7.80 10.70
C LEU A 230 23.66 8.42 11.97
N PHE A 231 22.60 7.80 12.51
CA PHE A 231 21.84 8.34 13.63
C PHE A 231 21.78 7.35 14.78
N THR A 232 21.55 7.89 15.98
CA THR A 232 21.24 7.10 17.18
C THR A 232 19.93 7.60 17.76
N GLY A 233 19.25 6.74 18.51
CA GLY A 233 18.07 7.13 19.26
C GLY A 233 18.39 8.15 20.37
N PRO A 234 17.35 8.59 21.10
CA PRO A 234 17.51 9.46 22.27
C PRO A 234 18.57 8.93 23.24
N ASP A 235 19.33 9.85 23.85
CA ASP A 235 20.43 9.53 24.78
C ASP A 235 21.53 8.62 24.20
N GLY A 236 21.64 8.51 22.87
CA GLY A 236 22.66 7.70 22.19
C GLY A 236 22.29 6.22 22.05
N ASP A 237 21.00 5.86 22.09
CA ASP A 237 20.54 4.47 21.92
C ASP A 237 20.94 3.91 20.54
N THR A 238 21.73 2.83 20.56
CA THR A 238 22.22 2.09 19.37
C THR A 238 21.55 0.74 19.20
N SER A 239 20.50 0.44 19.97
CA SER A 239 19.74 -0.83 19.85
C SER A 239 18.96 -0.95 18.54
N ARG A 240 18.75 0.17 17.85
CA ARG A 240 18.15 0.22 16.52
C ARG A 240 19.17 0.75 15.53
N GLN A 241 19.76 -0.15 14.76
CA GLN A 241 20.68 0.16 13.67
C GLN A 241 20.33 -0.74 12.50
N TYR A 242 20.60 -0.27 11.28
CA TYR A 242 20.43 -1.09 10.10
C TYR A 242 21.40 -2.26 10.12
N THR A 243 20.86 -3.45 9.86
CA THR A 243 21.65 -4.70 9.76
C THR A 243 22.20 -4.91 8.36
N SER A 244 21.60 -4.27 7.35
CA SER A 244 22.07 -4.25 5.97
C SER A 244 22.92 -3.02 5.66
N ASP A 245 23.78 -3.16 4.65
CA ASP A 245 24.43 -2.01 4.00
C ASP A 245 23.40 -1.09 3.34
N VAL A 246 23.86 0.07 2.84
CA VAL A 246 23.04 0.96 2.01
C VAL A 246 22.49 0.16 0.82
N PRO A 247 21.16 0.14 0.61
CA PRO A 247 20.58 -0.64 -0.46
C PRO A 247 20.92 -0.03 -1.82
N THR A 248 21.47 -0.85 -2.72
CA THR A 248 21.77 -0.46 -4.11
C THR A 248 21.09 -1.37 -5.13
N ASP A 249 20.37 -2.39 -4.66
CA ASP A 249 19.67 -3.38 -5.48
C ASP A 249 18.40 -3.86 -4.75
N LEU A 250 17.61 -4.70 -5.44
CA LEU A 250 16.33 -5.19 -4.95
C LEU A 250 16.46 -5.98 -3.64
N ALA A 251 17.52 -6.78 -3.49
CA ALA A 251 17.75 -7.56 -2.28
C ALA A 251 18.04 -6.64 -1.08
N GLY A 252 18.87 -5.61 -1.27
CA GLY A 252 19.14 -4.59 -0.26
C GLY A 252 17.87 -3.86 0.18
N PHE A 253 17.02 -3.43 -0.77
CA PHE A 253 15.75 -2.78 -0.43
C PHE A 253 14.80 -3.73 0.30
N ARG A 254 14.64 -4.98 -0.15
CA ARG A 254 13.81 -5.98 0.57
C ARG A 254 14.27 -6.20 2.00
N ALA A 255 15.58 -6.31 2.24
CA ALA A 255 16.14 -6.41 3.58
C ALA A 255 15.81 -5.17 4.43
N ARG A 256 15.95 -3.97 3.85
CA ARG A 256 15.63 -2.70 4.51
C ARG A 256 14.17 -2.61 4.93
N TYR A 257 13.25 -2.95 4.02
CA TYR A 257 11.81 -2.99 4.32
C TYR A 257 11.47 -4.07 5.36
N SER A 258 12.06 -5.26 5.26
CA SER A 258 11.82 -6.36 6.20
C SER A 258 12.21 -5.96 7.62
N GLN A 259 13.37 -5.31 7.79
CA GLN A 259 13.81 -4.82 9.09
C GLN A 259 12.88 -3.74 9.65
N VAL A 260 12.46 -2.77 8.83
CA VAL A 260 11.57 -1.70 9.28
C VAL A 260 10.18 -2.24 9.63
N LYS A 261 9.60 -3.08 8.76
CA LYS A 261 8.27 -3.67 8.93
C LYS A 261 8.23 -4.77 9.99
N GLY A 262 9.39 -5.29 10.39
CA GLY A 262 9.55 -6.19 11.55
C GLY A 262 9.31 -5.53 12.90
N ASP A 263 9.19 -4.20 12.98
CA ASP A 263 8.89 -3.51 14.24
C ASP A 263 7.45 -3.78 14.71
N GLU A 264 7.32 -4.31 15.94
CA GLU A 264 6.03 -4.71 16.53
C GLU A 264 5.01 -3.57 16.59
N GLN A 265 5.44 -2.34 16.84
CA GLN A 265 4.52 -1.20 16.94
C GLN A 265 4.00 -0.79 15.56
N LEU A 266 4.86 -0.85 14.55
CA LEU A 266 4.46 -0.62 13.17
C LEU A 266 3.51 -1.72 12.68
N GLN A 267 3.77 -2.99 13.01
CA GLN A 267 2.85 -4.09 12.69
C GLN A 267 1.50 -3.92 13.38
N ALA A 268 1.50 -3.54 14.67
CA ALA A 268 0.27 -3.26 15.40
C ALA A 268 -0.54 -2.17 14.72
N ALA A 269 0.09 -1.07 14.28
CA ALA A 269 -0.59 -0.01 13.54
C ALA A 269 -1.15 -0.46 12.19
N HIS A 270 -0.39 -1.25 11.40
CA HIS A 270 -0.87 -1.84 10.14
C HIS A 270 -2.10 -2.74 10.32
N ALA A 271 -2.25 -3.35 11.50
CA ALA A 271 -3.38 -4.20 11.82
C ALA A 271 -4.64 -3.44 12.27
N THR A 272 -4.64 -2.11 12.46
CA THR A 272 -5.80 -1.40 13.05
C THR A 272 -6.74 -0.73 12.05
N ALA A 273 -6.24 -0.27 10.91
CA ALA A 273 -6.98 0.51 9.92
C ALA A 273 -6.31 0.42 8.54
N PRO A 274 -7.05 0.64 7.44
CA PRO A 274 -6.46 0.65 6.10
C PRO A 274 -5.47 1.80 5.93
N PHE A 275 -4.30 1.49 5.36
CA PHE A 275 -3.28 2.45 4.97
C PHE A 275 -3.55 3.02 3.57
N PHE A 276 -3.30 4.32 3.41
CA PHE A 276 -3.28 5.01 2.14
C PHE A 276 -1.93 5.71 2.01
N ALA A 277 -0.98 5.02 1.37
CA ALA A 277 0.44 5.39 1.38
C ALA A 277 0.92 5.95 0.03
N THR A 278 1.84 6.90 0.10
CA THR A 278 2.74 7.31 -1.00
C THR A 278 4.19 7.24 -0.51
N TRP A 279 5.13 7.44 -1.42
CA TRP A 279 6.55 7.58 -1.12
C TRP A 279 6.98 9.05 -1.09
N ASP A 280 8.18 9.30 -0.56
CA ASP A 280 8.98 10.48 -0.87
C ASP A 280 10.35 10.02 -1.40
N ASP A 281 11.46 10.68 -1.06
CA ASP A 281 12.76 10.38 -1.66
C ASP A 281 13.47 9.16 -1.07
N HIS A 282 13.39 8.99 0.25
CA HIS A 282 14.14 7.97 0.98
C HIS A 282 13.70 6.52 0.72
N GLU A 283 12.57 6.34 0.04
CA GLU A 283 12.23 5.05 -0.56
C GLU A 283 13.20 4.61 -1.66
N VAL A 284 13.90 5.55 -2.32
CA VAL A 284 14.84 5.28 -3.42
C VAL A 284 16.24 5.79 -3.10
N VAL A 285 16.39 7.11 -3.01
CA VAL A 285 17.62 7.83 -2.67
C VAL A 285 17.31 9.28 -2.34
N ASN A 286 17.93 9.79 -1.28
CA ASN A 286 17.76 11.14 -0.78
C ASN A 286 17.76 12.18 -1.91
N ASN A 287 16.76 13.05 -1.92
CA ASN A 287 16.55 14.10 -2.90
C ASN A 287 16.41 13.63 -4.37
N TYR A 288 16.06 12.38 -4.65
CA TYR A 288 15.91 11.94 -6.05
C TYR A 288 14.84 12.72 -6.81
N THR A 289 15.03 12.77 -8.12
CA THR A 289 14.10 13.35 -9.09
C THR A 289 13.86 12.36 -10.23
N LYS A 290 13.11 12.77 -11.26
CA LYS A 290 12.83 11.93 -12.43
C LYS A 290 14.07 11.33 -13.12
N ASN A 291 15.25 11.91 -12.91
CA ASN A 291 16.53 11.54 -13.53
C ASN A 291 17.33 10.45 -12.77
N VAL A 292 16.79 9.90 -11.68
CA VAL A 292 17.44 8.78 -10.97
C VAL A 292 17.65 7.56 -11.88
N ASP A 293 18.67 6.76 -11.57
CA ASP A 293 18.96 5.53 -12.30
C ASP A 293 17.72 4.60 -12.38
N PRO A 294 17.30 4.15 -13.58
CA PRO A 294 16.10 3.35 -13.74
C PRO A 294 16.16 1.97 -13.08
N GLU A 295 17.35 1.35 -12.98
CA GLU A 295 17.49 0.03 -12.35
C GLU A 295 17.34 0.15 -10.83
N LEU A 296 17.99 1.17 -10.23
CA LEU A 296 17.80 1.50 -8.82
C LEU A 296 16.33 1.83 -8.51
N ARG A 297 15.69 2.65 -9.35
CA ARG A 297 14.27 3.02 -9.17
C ARG A 297 13.35 1.81 -9.29
N GLN A 298 13.59 0.91 -10.25
CA GLN A 298 12.83 -0.34 -10.36
C GLN A 298 12.99 -1.20 -9.10
N ALA A 299 14.22 -1.37 -8.60
CA ALA A 299 14.48 -2.14 -7.39
C ALA A 299 13.75 -1.56 -6.16
N ALA A 300 13.87 -0.26 -5.95
CA ALA A 300 13.23 0.46 -4.86
C ALA A 300 11.69 0.39 -4.94
N TYR A 301 11.11 0.69 -6.11
CA TYR A 301 9.66 0.67 -6.31
C TYR A 301 9.09 -0.73 -6.15
N GLN A 302 9.79 -1.75 -6.62
CA GLN A 302 9.37 -3.14 -6.44
C GLN A 302 9.36 -3.51 -4.97
N ALA A 303 10.42 -3.21 -4.22
CA ALA A 303 10.44 -3.46 -2.79
C ALA A 303 9.35 -2.67 -2.04
N TRP A 304 9.09 -1.41 -2.40
CA TRP A 304 7.98 -0.64 -1.83
C TRP A 304 6.63 -1.32 -2.08
N TRP A 305 6.36 -1.71 -3.34
CA TRP A 305 5.11 -2.37 -3.70
C TRP A 305 4.94 -3.70 -2.97
N GLU A 306 6.01 -4.49 -2.84
CA GLU A 306 6.03 -5.78 -2.12
C GLU A 306 5.69 -5.63 -0.62
N HIS A 307 5.91 -4.46 0.00
CA HIS A 307 5.79 -4.27 1.46
C HIS A 307 4.62 -3.37 1.90
N LEU A 308 3.94 -2.73 0.96
CA LEU A 308 2.85 -1.78 1.23
C LEU A 308 1.50 -2.29 0.67
N PRO A 309 0.38 -2.07 1.40
CA PRO A 309 -0.94 -2.60 1.03
C PRO A 309 -1.64 -1.74 -0.02
N VAL A 310 -1.15 -1.74 -1.26
CA VAL A 310 -1.63 -0.83 -2.32
C VAL A 310 -2.39 -1.54 -3.43
N ARG A 311 -3.39 -0.87 -3.99
CA ARG A 311 -4.18 -1.30 -5.15
C ARG A 311 -3.50 -0.81 -6.43
N LEU A 312 -2.27 -1.27 -6.63
CA LEU A 312 -1.46 -0.90 -7.77
C LEU A 312 -0.92 -2.16 -8.45
N PRO A 313 -0.75 -2.17 -9.77
CA PRO A 313 0.00 -3.24 -10.42
C PRO A 313 1.46 -3.22 -9.95
N ALA A 314 2.14 -4.35 -10.04
CA ALA A 314 3.57 -4.41 -9.79
C ALA A 314 4.32 -3.42 -10.73
N PRO A 315 5.35 -2.71 -10.23
CA PRO A 315 6.12 -1.74 -11.01
C PRO A 315 6.83 -2.40 -12.18
N ARG A 316 6.94 -1.67 -13.30
CA ARG A 316 7.65 -2.13 -14.50
C ARG A 316 8.49 -1.00 -15.08
N ASN A 317 9.70 -1.33 -15.53
CA ASN A 317 10.64 -0.39 -16.16
C ASN A 317 10.94 0.86 -15.31
N GLY A 318 10.96 0.72 -14.00
CA GLY A 318 11.15 1.82 -13.06
C GLY A 318 9.99 2.80 -13.05
N GLU A 319 8.77 2.39 -13.38
CA GLU A 319 7.58 3.25 -13.34
C GLU A 319 6.46 2.60 -12.53
N LEU A 320 5.81 3.42 -11.71
CA LEU A 320 4.57 3.05 -11.02
C LEU A 320 3.79 4.32 -10.66
N ALA A 321 2.61 4.50 -11.24
CA ALA A 321 1.77 5.67 -10.93
C ALA A 321 1.15 5.52 -9.53
N VAL A 322 1.83 6.05 -8.51
CA VAL A 322 1.37 5.97 -7.12
C VAL A 322 0.28 7.00 -6.79
N TYR A 323 0.22 8.11 -7.52
CA TYR A 323 -0.79 9.14 -7.30
C TYR A 323 -2.20 8.61 -7.57
N ARG A 324 -3.13 8.87 -6.65
CA ARG A 324 -4.50 8.33 -6.68
C ARG A 324 -5.41 9.08 -5.71
N THR A 325 -6.71 8.80 -5.81
CA THR A 325 -7.75 9.43 -4.98
C THR A 325 -8.30 8.44 -3.96
N LEU A 326 -8.54 8.91 -2.73
CA LEU A 326 -9.40 8.26 -1.76
C LEU A 326 -10.68 9.08 -1.59
N ASP A 327 -11.81 8.48 -1.98
CA ASP A 327 -13.13 9.09 -1.82
C ASP A 327 -13.77 8.59 -0.52
N VAL A 328 -14.06 9.52 0.38
CA VAL A 328 -14.80 9.26 1.62
C VAL A 328 -16.25 9.69 1.42
N GLY A 329 -16.97 8.91 0.61
CA GLY A 329 -18.34 9.22 0.19
C GLY A 329 -18.48 10.65 -0.34
N ALA A 330 -19.40 11.42 0.24
CA ALA A 330 -19.60 12.86 -0.03
C ALA A 330 -18.89 13.79 0.97
N LEU A 331 -18.10 13.26 1.91
CA LEU A 331 -17.48 14.06 2.96
C LEU A 331 -16.19 14.72 2.46
N ILE A 332 -15.23 13.92 1.99
CA ILE A 332 -13.92 14.39 1.53
C ILE A 332 -13.49 13.56 0.32
N GLN A 333 -12.79 14.23 -0.59
CA GLN A 333 -11.95 13.60 -1.61
C GLN A 333 -10.49 13.94 -1.31
N LEU A 334 -9.66 12.91 -1.05
CA LEU A 334 -8.23 13.06 -0.77
C LEU A 334 -7.42 12.72 -2.02
N PHE A 335 -6.66 13.69 -2.53
CA PHE A 335 -5.71 13.48 -3.61
C PHE A 335 -4.33 13.17 -3.03
N ILE A 336 -3.85 11.94 -3.22
CA ILE A 336 -2.48 11.56 -2.90
C ILE A 336 -1.62 11.77 -4.13
N LEU A 337 -0.58 12.59 -3.97
CA LEU A 337 0.32 12.98 -5.04
C LEU A 337 1.61 12.16 -5.00
N ASP A 338 2.21 11.98 -6.16
CA ASP A 338 3.63 11.70 -6.34
C ASP A 338 4.35 13.02 -6.65
N THR A 339 5.35 13.37 -5.86
CA THR A 339 6.17 14.58 -6.06
C THR A 339 7.63 14.26 -6.35
N ARG A 340 7.94 12.99 -6.69
CA ARG A 340 9.31 12.53 -6.94
C ARG A 340 9.51 11.92 -8.32
N GLN A 341 8.65 10.98 -8.75
CA GLN A 341 8.87 10.27 -10.02
C GLN A 341 8.92 11.22 -11.23
N TYR A 342 8.18 12.33 -11.17
CA TYR A 342 7.98 13.24 -12.29
C TYR A 342 8.64 14.61 -12.10
N THR A 343 9.23 14.86 -10.93
CA THR A 343 9.77 16.19 -10.60
C THR A 343 11.02 16.50 -11.41
N ASP A 344 11.13 17.74 -11.86
CA ASP A 344 12.39 18.30 -12.34
C ASP A 344 13.40 18.42 -11.20
N GLU A 345 14.68 18.50 -11.58
CA GLU A 345 15.76 18.88 -10.66
C GLU A 345 15.46 20.21 -9.96
N PRO A 346 15.68 20.32 -8.63
CA PRO A 346 15.54 21.57 -7.91
C PRO A 346 16.33 22.69 -8.61
N PRO A 347 15.72 23.88 -8.80
CA PRO A 347 16.43 24.95 -9.46
C PRO A 347 17.45 25.54 -8.48
N CYS A 348 18.47 26.24 -9.00
CA CYS A 348 19.36 27.05 -8.18
C CYS A 348 19.95 26.29 -6.96
N PRO A 349 20.67 25.17 -7.14
CA PRO A 349 21.23 24.43 -6.01
C PRO A 349 22.10 25.36 -5.16
N GLY A 350 21.80 25.43 -3.87
CA GLY A 350 22.59 26.20 -2.91
C GLY A 350 23.91 25.51 -2.59
N ASP A 351 24.83 26.28 -2.00
CA ASP A 351 26.21 25.85 -1.75
C ASP A 351 26.32 24.72 -0.69
N ASP A 352 25.26 24.47 0.10
CA ASP A 352 25.27 23.48 1.18
C ASP A 352 24.79 22.08 0.79
N GLY A 353 24.25 21.90 -0.43
CA GLY A 353 23.80 20.60 -0.92
C GLY A 353 22.62 19.98 -0.17
N LEU A 354 21.97 20.72 0.75
CA LEU A 354 20.85 20.25 1.58
C LEU A 354 19.47 20.59 0.98
N GLY A 355 19.39 20.70 -0.34
CA GLY A 355 18.15 21.14 -1.01
C GLY A 355 17.83 22.62 -0.81
N THR A 356 18.79 23.44 -0.35
CA THR A 356 18.60 24.90 -0.36
C THR A 356 18.54 25.39 -1.80
N VAL A 357 17.52 26.19 -2.08
CA VAL A 357 17.32 26.83 -3.38
C VAL A 357 17.76 28.29 -3.24
N ALA A 358 18.85 28.67 -3.89
CA ALA A 358 19.23 30.07 -3.99
C ALA A 358 18.17 30.85 -4.77
N ASP A 359 18.02 32.15 -4.51
CA ASP A 359 17.09 32.96 -5.29
C ASP A 359 17.70 33.23 -6.68
N CYS A 360 17.12 32.63 -7.71
CA CYS A 360 17.52 32.79 -9.10
C CYS A 360 16.32 32.68 -10.05
N ASP A 361 16.43 33.22 -11.26
CA ASP A 361 15.32 33.29 -12.22
C ASP A 361 14.73 31.90 -12.56
N ALA A 362 15.55 30.85 -12.53
CA ALA A 362 15.10 29.49 -12.78
C ALA A 362 14.09 28.98 -11.73
N ARG A 363 14.09 29.55 -10.52
CA ARG A 363 13.12 29.21 -9.45
C ARG A 363 11.69 29.55 -9.85
N THR A 364 11.51 30.64 -10.61
CA THR A 364 10.21 31.12 -11.08
C THR A 364 9.92 30.76 -12.54
N GLY A 365 10.73 29.89 -13.15
CA GLY A 365 10.51 29.44 -14.52
C GLY A 365 9.19 28.65 -14.66
N GLU A 366 8.34 29.05 -15.61
CA GLU A 366 7.00 28.47 -15.81
C GLU A 366 7.01 27.06 -16.42
N GLU A 367 8.12 26.67 -17.06
CA GLU A 367 8.29 25.37 -17.72
C GLU A 367 8.65 24.23 -16.73
N ARG A 368 8.89 24.55 -15.45
CA ARG A 368 9.27 23.55 -14.44
C ARG A 368 8.06 22.80 -13.92
N THR A 369 8.25 21.52 -13.60
CA THR A 369 7.19 20.68 -13.05
C THR A 369 7.64 19.89 -11.82
N LEU A 370 6.70 19.74 -10.89
CA LEU A 370 6.79 18.83 -9.74
C LEU A 370 6.03 17.53 -10.00
N LEU A 371 4.85 17.63 -10.62
CA LEU A 371 3.90 16.53 -10.81
C LEU A 371 4.00 15.87 -12.20
N GLY A 372 4.71 16.49 -13.14
CA GLY A 372 4.54 16.16 -14.56
C GLY A 372 3.17 16.57 -15.10
N GLU A 373 2.98 16.45 -16.42
CA GLU A 373 1.76 16.95 -17.08
C GLU A 373 0.54 16.06 -16.83
N ALA A 374 0.73 14.74 -16.82
CA ALA A 374 -0.36 13.78 -16.67
C ALA A 374 -1.05 13.89 -15.31
N GLN A 375 -0.27 13.90 -14.22
CA GLN A 375 -0.80 14.05 -12.87
C GLN A 375 -1.36 15.46 -12.63
N LYS A 376 -0.72 16.51 -13.16
CA LYS A 376 -1.24 17.88 -13.08
C LYS A 376 -2.60 18.05 -13.76
N THR A 377 -2.84 17.33 -14.87
CA THR A 377 -4.13 17.34 -15.57
C THR A 377 -5.20 16.53 -14.85
N TRP A 378 -4.79 15.47 -14.15
CA TRP A 378 -5.67 14.63 -13.34
C TRP A 378 -6.16 15.35 -12.07
N LEU A 379 -5.29 16.14 -11.42
CA LEU A 379 -5.60 16.99 -10.27
C LEU A 379 -6.42 18.22 -10.68
#